data_AF-A0A843C2B9-F1
#
_entry.id   AF-A0A843C2B9-F1
#
_cell.length_a   1.000
_cell.length_b   1.000
_cell.length_c   1.000
_cell.angle_alpha   90.00
_cell.angle_beta   90.00
_cell.angle_gamma   90.00
#
_symmetry.space_group_name_H-M   'P 1'
#
loop_
_entity.id
_entity.type
_entity.pdbx_description
1 polymer ?
#
loop_
_entity_poly.entity_id
_entity_poly.type
_entity_poly.pdbx_seq_one_letter_code
_entity_poly.pdbx_strand_id
1 'polypeptide(L)'
;MAFKENFKPFLSNLLEAIMKQAMNDGVITPEESLLLSQIEVDIRLFEKEVAKCIEEEGGIPEALGKDCFKERLISSIKQLALEDGVISKDEEAILAKLEEYFSE
;
A
#
# COMPACT_ATOMS: atom_id res chain seq x y z
N MET A 1 6.74 -14.73 -15.39
CA MET A 1 7.40 -15.32 -14.20
C MET A 1 8.09 -14.30 -13.28
N ALA A 2 8.47 -13.10 -13.75
CA ALA A 2 9.21 -12.12 -12.93
C ALA A 2 8.43 -11.43 -11.79
N PHE A 3 7.09 -11.42 -11.84
CA PHE A 3 6.27 -10.73 -10.82
C PHE A 3 6.33 -11.42 -9.46
N LYS A 4 6.46 -12.75 -9.44
CA LYS A 4 6.43 -13.57 -8.22
C LYS A 4 7.69 -13.42 -7.37
N GLU A 5 8.84 -13.16 -7.99
CA GLU A 5 10.14 -13.00 -7.30
C GLU A 5 10.42 -11.53 -6.90
N ASN A 6 9.87 -10.56 -7.64
CA ASN A 6 10.02 -9.13 -7.32
C ASN A 6 8.89 -8.56 -6.45
N PHE A 7 7.92 -9.38 -6.05
CA PHE A 7 6.76 -8.91 -5.29
C PHE A 7 7.10 -8.50 -3.85
N LYS A 8 7.83 -9.34 -3.11
CA LYS A 8 8.29 -9.03 -1.76
C LYS A 8 9.13 -7.75 -1.70
N PRO A 9 10.19 -7.59 -2.53
CA PRO A 9 10.97 -6.35 -2.51
C PRO A 9 10.13 -5.14 -2.94
N PHE A 10 9.17 -5.29 -3.86
CA PHE A 10 8.24 -4.22 -4.22
C PHE A 10 7.41 -3.74 -3.01
N LEU A 11 6.80 -4.67 -2.27
CA LEU A 11 6.00 -4.33 -1.08
C LEU A 11 6.84 -3.73 0.05
N SER A 12 8.04 -4.28 0.29
CA SER A 12 8.96 -3.74 1.29
C SER A 12 9.42 -2.34 0.93
N ASN A 13 9.75 -2.09 -0.34
CA ASN A 13 10.14 -0.77 -0.83
C ASN A 13 8.98 0.22 -0.78
N LEU A 14 7.75 -0.22 -1.06
CA LEU A 14 6.55 0.60 -0.92
C LEU A 14 6.38 1.05 0.53
N LEU A 15 6.39 0.10 1.48
CA LEU A 15 6.25 0.42 2.90
C LEU A 15 7.38 1.36 3.35
N GLU A 16 8.61 1.12 2.92
CA GLU A 16 9.75 1.99 3.24
C GLU A 16 9.58 3.40 2.66
N ALA A 17 9.11 3.54 1.42
CA ALA A 17 8.85 4.84 0.80
C ALA A 17 7.79 5.62 1.57
N ILE A 18 6.72 4.97 2.01
CA ILE A 18 5.66 5.61 2.80
C ILE A 18 6.14 5.94 4.22
N MET A 19 6.87 5.06 4.87
CA MET A 19 7.48 5.34 6.17
C MET A 19 8.43 6.54 6.11
N LYS A 20 9.25 6.64 5.05
CA LYS A 20 10.10 7.82 4.83
C LYS A 20 9.29 9.09 4.63
N GLN A 21 8.16 9.00 3.91
CA GLN A 21 7.27 10.14 3.71
C GLN A 21 6.63 10.59 5.03
N ALA A 22 6.11 9.66 5.83
CA ALA A 22 5.54 9.95 7.15
C ALA A 22 6.59 10.45 8.17
N MET A 23 7.85 10.01 8.03
CA MET A 23 8.96 10.55 8.84
C MET A 23 9.53 11.87 8.32
N ASN A 24 9.09 12.37 7.17
CA ASN A 24 9.72 13.53 6.52
C ASN A 24 9.56 14.82 7.35
N ASP A 25 8.44 14.98 8.05
CA ASP A 25 8.20 16.12 8.95
C ASP A 25 8.83 15.91 10.35
N GLY A 26 9.47 14.76 10.58
CA GLY A 26 10.18 14.42 11.82
C GLY A 26 9.28 14.01 12.99
N VAL A 27 7.95 13.99 12.79
CA VAL A 27 6.94 13.55 13.75
C VAL A 27 5.95 12.65 13.02
N ILE A 28 5.78 11.42 13.49
CA ILE A 28 4.69 10.54 13.03
C ILE A 28 3.49 10.80 13.93
N THR A 29 2.42 11.32 13.35
CA THR A 29 1.14 11.49 14.03
C THR A 29 0.44 10.15 14.27
N PRO A 30 -0.47 10.06 15.25
CA PRO A 30 -1.27 8.86 15.45
C PRO A 30 -2.08 8.47 14.20
N GLU A 31 -2.54 9.44 13.40
CA GLU A 31 -3.22 9.24 12.12
C GLU A 31 -2.32 8.55 11.10
N GLU A 32 -1.10 9.06 10.90
CA GLU A 32 -0.13 8.43 10.00
C GLU A 32 0.30 7.03 10.47
N SER A 33 0.41 6.82 11.79
CA SER A 33 0.68 5.50 12.36
C SER A 33 -0.43 4.50 12.04
N LEU A 34 -1.69 4.95 12.06
CA LEU A 34 -2.85 4.18 11.62
C LEU A 34 -2.78 3.89 10.12
N LEU A 35 -2.47 4.88 9.28
CA LEU A 35 -2.29 4.68 7.84
C LEU A 35 -1.19 3.66 7.54
N LEU A 36 -0.03 3.78 8.18
CA LEU A 36 1.09 2.84 8.04
C LEU A 36 0.69 1.43 8.47
N SER A 37 -0.03 1.30 9.59
CA SER A 37 -0.53 0.01 10.05
C SER A 37 -1.52 -0.60 9.05
N GLN A 38 -2.42 0.21 8.49
CA GLN A 38 -3.35 -0.25 7.47
C GLN A 38 -2.62 -0.71 6.21
N ILE A 39 -1.62 0.04 5.75
CA ILE A 39 -0.79 -0.34 4.60
C ILE A 39 -0.15 -1.71 4.86
N GLU A 40 0.43 -1.92 6.03
CA GLU A 40 1.06 -3.20 6.36
C GLU A 40 0.04 -4.36 6.32
N VAL A 41 -1.18 -4.11 6.82
CA VAL A 41 -2.28 -5.08 6.79
C VAL A 41 -2.73 -5.38 5.36
N ASP A 42 -2.95 -4.36 4.53
CA ASP A 42 -3.34 -4.51 3.12
C ASP A 42 -2.26 -5.23 2.32
N ILE A 43 -0.98 -4.91 2.55
CA ILE A 43 0.17 -5.61 1.95
C ILE A 43 0.15 -7.10 2.31
N ARG A 44 -0.04 -7.45 3.60
CA ARG A 44 -0.10 -8.86 4.03
C ARG A 44 -1.33 -9.58 3.50
N LEU A 45 -2.47 -8.91 3.46
CA LEU A 45 -3.70 -9.46 2.88
C LEU A 45 -3.49 -9.78 1.41
N PHE A 46 -2.93 -8.84 0.66
CA PHE A 46 -2.64 -9.03 -0.74
C PHE A 46 -1.59 -10.11 -0.97
N GLU A 47 -0.52 -10.18 -0.16
CA GLU A 47 0.45 -11.28 -0.23
C GLU A 47 -0.22 -12.65 -0.03
N LYS A 48 -1.16 -12.74 0.93
CA LYS A 48 -1.95 -13.96 1.15
C LYS A 48 -2.89 -14.28 -0.03
N GLU A 49 -3.58 -13.28 -0.59
CA GLU A 49 -4.46 -13.47 -1.74
C GLU A 49 -3.67 -13.93 -2.97
N VAL A 50 -2.52 -13.29 -3.24
CA VAL A 50 -1.60 -13.68 -4.30
C VAL A 50 -1.09 -15.10 -4.09
N ALA A 51 -0.65 -15.45 -2.87
CA ALA A 51 -0.20 -16.81 -2.56
C ALA A 51 -1.31 -17.85 -2.78
N LYS A 52 -2.53 -17.53 -2.35
CA LYS A 52 -3.69 -18.40 -2.49
C LYS A 52 -4.12 -18.59 -3.94
N CYS A 53 -4.21 -17.52 -4.72
CA CYS A 53 -4.51 -17.60 -6.17
C CYS A 53 -3.44 -18.37 -6.94
N ILE A 54 -2.16 -18.20 -6.57
CA ILE A 54 -1.08 -18.97 -7.16
C ILE A 54 -1.22 -20.47 -6.88
N GLU A 55 -1.67 -20.83 -5.67
CA GLU A 55 -1.84 -22.21 -5.24
C GLU A 55 -3.11 -22.84 -5.84
N GLU A 56 -4.22 -22.10 -5.94
CA GLU A 56 -5.52 -22.60 -6.44
C GLU A 56 -5.70 -22.47 -7.97
N GLU A 57 -5.34 -21.33 -8.56
CA GLU A 57 -5.52 -21.04 -10.00
C GLU A 57 -4.24 -21.24 -10.82
N GLY A 58 -3.10 -21.54 -10.17
CA GLY A 58 -1.82 -21.75 -10.86
C GLY A 58 -1.16 -20.47 -11.38
N GLY A 59 -1.66 -19.30 -10.99
CA GLY A 59 -1.19 -17.99 -11.44
C GLY A 59 -1.73 -16.82 -10.61
N ILE A 60 -1.22 -15.62 -10.86
CA ILE A 60 -1.79 -14.39 -10.30
C ILE A 60 -2.86 -13.92 -11.29
N PRO A 61 -4.14 -13.89 -10.92
CA PRO A 61 -5.18 -13.39 -11.81
C PRO A 61 -4.91 -11.92 -12.12
N GLU A 62 -5.24 -11.46 -13.33
CA GLU A 62 -5.15 -10.04 -13.73
C GLU A 62 -5.93 -9.13 -12.76
N ALA A 63 -6.99 -9.68 -12.13
CA ALA A 63 -7.76 -9.03 -11.07
C ALA A 63 -6.96 -8.77 -9.78
N LEU A 64 -5.88 -9.50 -9.51
CA LEU A 64 -4.88 -9.22 -8.46
C LEU A 64 -3.63 -8.57 -9.09
N GLY A 65 -3.82 -7.73 -10.10
CA GLY A 65 -2.77 -6.92 -10.70
C GLY A 65 -2.29 -5.79 -9.80
N LYS A 66 -1.14 -5.21 -10.16
CA LYS A 66 -0.53 -4.05 -9.48
C LYS A 66 -1.53 -2.89 -9.34
N ASP A 67 -2.32 -2.62 -10.39
CA ASP A 67 -3.36 -1.58 -10.41
C ASP A 67 -4.53 -1.86 -9.46
N CYS A 68 -5.01 -3.10 -9.37
CA CYS A 68 -6.12 -3.41 -8.45
C CYS A 68 -5.66 -3.30 -6.99
N PHE A 69 -4.43 -3.74 -6.70
CA PHE A 69 -3.82 -3.52 -5.39
C PHE A 69 -3.67 -2.04 -5.08
N LYS A 70 -3.18 -1.25 -6.05
CA LYS A 70 -3.04 0.21 -5.95
C LYS A 70 -4.36 0.86 -5.57
N GLU A 71 -5.42 0.61 -6.34
CA GLU A 71 -6.73 1.22 -6.11
C GLU A 71 -7.29 0.83 -4.74
N ARG A 72 -7.16 -0.44 -4.35
CA ARG A 72 -7.66 -0.92 -3.06
C ARG A 72 -6.89 -0.28 -1.90
N LEU A 73 -5.57 -0.24 -2.00
CA LEU A 73 -4.70 0.37 -1.00
C LEU A 73 -4.99 1.86 -0.85
N ILE A 74 -5.00 2.62 -1.96
CA ILE A 74 -5.32 4.05 -1.96
C ILE A 74 -6.71 4.30 -1.40
N SER A 75 -7.71 3.52 -1.80
CA SER A 75 -9.07 3.68 -1.29
C SER A 75 -9.14 3.41 0.22
N SER A 76 -8.44 2.39 0.71
CA SER A 76 -8.35 2.04 2.14
C SER A 76 -7.74 3.19 2.95
N ILE A 77 -6.58 3.71 2.51
CA ILE A 77 -5.91 4.87 3.14
C ILE A 77 -6.81 6.09 3.10
N LYS A 78 -7.38 6.40 1.93
CA LYS A 78 -8.20 7.59 1.74
C LYS A 78 -9.46 7.54 2.59
N GLN A 79 -10.04 6.35 2.79
CA GLN A 79 -11.14 6.18 3.73
C GLN A 79 -10.72 6.44 5.17
N LEU A 80 -9.57 5.92 5.61
CA LEU A 80 -9.03 6.19 6.95
C LEU A 80 -8.73 7.68 7.17
N ALA A 81 -8.06 8.33 6.23
CA ALA A 81 -7.77 9.76 6.28
C ALA A 81 -9.06 10.62 6.28
N LEU A 82 -10.11 10.15 5.60
CA LEU A 82 -11.43 10.79 5.65
C LEU A 82 -12.21 10.47 6.94
N GLU A 83 -11.90 9.37 7.62
CA GLU A 83 -12.59 8.94 8.84
C GLU A 83 -12.25 9.87 10.02
N ASP A 84 -11.03 10.43 10.04
CA ASP A 84 -10.63 11.49 10.99
C ASP A 84 -11.30 12.85 10.67
N GLY A 85 -11.91 12.97 9.49
CA GLY A 85 -12.72 14.12 9.08
C GLY A 85 -11.94 15.25 8.40
N VAL A 86 -10.60 15.19 8.40
CA VAL A 86 -9.70 16.11 7.69
C VAL A 86 -8.52 15.32 7.15
N ILE A 87 -8.33 15.36 5.82
CA ILE A 87 -7.10 14.85 5.22
C ILE A 87 -6.00 15.89 5.48
N SER A 88 -4.98 15.50 6.24
CA SER A 88 -3.80 16.31 6.49
C SER A 88 -2.85 16.33 5.28
N LYS A 89 -2.00 17.35 5.19
CA LYS A 89 -1.03 17.48 4.09
C LYS A 89 -0.09 16.27 4.00
N ASP A 90 0.26 15.69 5.14
CA ASP A 90 1.09 14.49 5.22
C ASP A 90 0.39 13.26 4.65
N GLU A 91 -0.90 13.11 4.90
CA GLU A 91 -1.70 12.00 4.34
C GLU A 91 -1.90 12.15 2.83
N GLU A 92 -2.13 13.38 2.34
CA GLU A 92 -2.11 13.66 0.90
C GLU A 92 -0.75 13.33 0.28
N ALA A 93 0.35 13.63 0.97
CA ALA A 93 1.69 13.33 0.49
C ALA A 93 1.97 11.81 0.49
N ILE A 94 1.49 11.07 1.49
CA ILE A 94 1.54 9.61 1.55
C ILE A 94 0.77 9.00 0.38
N LEU A 95 -0.47 9.46 0.13
CA LEU A 95 -1.31 9.03 -0.98
C LEU A 95 -0.66 9.32 -2.34
N ALA A 96 -0.13 10.52 -2.53
CA ALA A 96 0.56 10.90 -3.75
C ALA A 96 1.83 10.05 -3.97
N LYS A 97 2.59 9.76 -2.91
CA LYS A 97 3.78 8.91 -2.99
C LYS A 97 3.43 7.47 -3.34
N LEU A 98 2.31 6.98 -2.80
CA LEU A 98 1.69 5.71 -3.18
C LEU A 98 1.34 5.70 -4.67
N GLU A 99 0.68 6.72 -5.18
CA GLU A 99 0.32 6.79 -6.60
C GLU A 99 1.53 6.81 -7.54
N GLU A 100 2.56 7.56 -7.16
CA GLU A 100 3.82 7.68 -7.89
C GLU A 100 4.56 6.33 -7.93
N TYR A 101 4.72 5.66 -6.78
CA TYR A 101 5.41 4.37 -6.68
C TYR A 101 4.78 3.25 -7.52
N PHE A 102 3.46 3.30 -7.68
CA PHE A 102 2.76 2.34 -8.52
C PHE A 102 2.77 2.70 -10.01
N SER A 103 3.01 3.97 -10.36
CA SER A 103 3.11 4.45 -11.74
C SER A 103 4.51 4.27 -12.35
N GLU A 104 5.55 4.12 -11.52
CA GLU A 104 6.91 3.65 -11.91
C GLU A 104 6.97 2.13 -12.16
#